data_AF-A0A8T5R480-F1
#
_entry.id   AF-A0A8T5R480-F1
#
_cell.length_a   1.000
_cell.length_b   1.000
_cell.length_c   1.000
_cell.angle_alpha   90.00
_cell.angle_beta   90.00
_cell.angle_gamma   90.00
#
_symmetry.space_group_name_H-M   'P 1'
#
loop_
_entity.id
_entity.type
_entity.pdbx_description
1 polymer ?
#
loop_
_entity_poly.entity_id
_entity_poly.type
_entity_poly.pdbx_seq_one_letter_code
_entity_poly.pdbx_strand_id
1 'polypeptide(L)'
;MDLAKALREGPTFVRNAEDSLQRNITNPDLLYLWDNQVAVIDSYLADTENLNGEADELTELRGRLRELKKQLERKVMEFEAQQEGEEVPEEPPAEELVEDFKAVAGDIVAMGDEALGQKIKDVSQLATLEDPRDLINGFLADTEPYKGDKELAQVRDEVRARKEQLDARIRSITEEWRQKDLAESR
;
A
#
# COMPACT_ATOMS: atom_id res chain seq x y z
N MET A 1 -11.17 -8.00 -1.18
CA MET A 1 -12.09 -7.73 -0.04
C MET A 1 -13.53 -7.72 -0.57
N ASP A 2 -14.58 -7.86 0.25
CA ASP A 2 -15.97 -7.64 -0.18
C ASP A 2 -16.49 -6.25 0.24
N LEU A 3 -17.55 -5.76 -0.40
CA LEU A 3 -18.10 -4.42 -0.18
C LEU A 3 -18.55 -4.18 1.27
N ALA A 4 -19.22 -5.14 1.89
CA ALA A 4 -19.72 -4.99 3.26
C ALA A 4 -18.57 -4.86 4.26
N LYS A 5 -17.50 -5.65 4.08
CA LYS A 5 -16.26 -5.56 4.84
C LYS A 5 -15.56 -4.23 4.60
N ALA A 6 -15.47 -3.80 3.34
CA ALA A 6 -14.83 -2.54 2.97
C ALA A 6 -15.49 -1.32 3.63
N LEU A 7 -16.82 -1.23 3.59
CA LEU A 7 -17.59 -0.15 4.21
C LEU A 7 -17.52 -0.18 5.75
N ARG A 8 -17.41 -1.37 6.34
CA ARG A 8 -17.26 -1.50 7.80
C ARG A 8 -15.89 -1.08 8.31
N GLU A 9 -14.83 -1.45 7.59
CA GLU A 9 -13.44 -1.24 8.05
C GLU A 9 -12.90 0.14 7.68
N GLY A 10 -13.30 0.65 6.52
CA GLY A 10 -12.94 1.96 6.00
C GLY A 10 -12.95 3.13 6.98
N PRO A 11 -14.07 3.37 7.70
CA PRO A 11 -14.16 4.46 8.68
C PRO A 11 -13.12 4.37 9.80
N THR A 12 -12.67 3.16 10.15
CA THR A 12 -11.60 2.98 11.14
C THR A 12 -10.26 3.47 10.59
N PHE A 13 -9.96 3.18 9.32
CA PHE A 13 -8.73 3.66 8.69
C PHE A 13 -8.72 5.19 8.56
N VAL A 14 -9.86 5.80 8.24
CA VAL A 14 -10.01 7.27 8.22
C VAL A 14 -9.69 7.86 9.59
N ARG A 15 -10.34 7.37 10.65
CA ARG A 15 -10.11 7.88 12.01
C ARG A 15 -8.65 7.72 12.44
N ASN A 16 -8.06 6.56 12.18
CA ASN A 16 -6.66 6.31 12.54
C ASN A 16 -5.71 7.26 11.79
N ALA A 17 -5.98 7.55 10.52
CA ALA A 17 -5.21 8.52 9.75
C ALA A 17 -5.32 9.94 10.30
N GLU A 18 -6.54 10.36 10.66
CA GLU A 18 -6.78 11.66 11.27
C GLU A 18 -6.10 11.81 12.64
N ASP A 19 -6.16 10.77 13.47
CA ASP A 19 -5.47 10.73 14.75
C ASP A 19 -3.94 10.80 14.55
N SER A 20 -3.41 10.12 13.53
CA SER A 20 -1.98 10.16 13.18
C SER A 20 -1.52 11.54 12.67
N LEU A 21 -2.33 12.23 11.87
CA LEU A 21 -2.04 13.59 11.40
C LEU A 21 -1.96 14.62 12.54
N GLN A 22 -2.69 14.39 13.63
CA GLN A 22 -2.66 15.25 14.81
C GLN A 22 -1.42 15.02 15.70
N ARG A 23 -0.65 13.95 15.45
CA ARG A 23 0.56 13.66 16.24
C ARG A 23 1.66 14.63 15.86
N ASN A 24 2.23 15.29 16.86
CA ASN A 24 3.44 16.07 16.68
C ASN A 24 4.66 15.15 16.81
N ILE A 25 5.20 14.70 15.69
CA ILE A 25 6.40 13.86 15.65
C ILE A 25 7.63 14.77 15.54
N THR A 26 8.51 14.66 16.53
CA THR A 26 9.78 15.40 16.60
C THR A 26 11.00 14.49 16.67
N ASN A 27 10.80 13.19 16.86
CA ASN A 27 11.85 12.18 16.90
C ASN A 27 11.77 11.33 15.62
N PRO A 28 12.85 11.20 14.84
CA PRO A 28 12.90 10.32 13.67
C PRO A 28 12.47 8.87 13.97
N ASP A 29 12.76 8.34 15.16
CA ASP A 29 12.37 6.98 15.57
C ASP A 29 10.85 6.78 15.64
N LEU A 30 10.05 7.84 15.52
CA LEU A 30 8.59 7.79 15.55
C LEU A 30 7.96 7.96 14.16
N LEU A 31 8.74 8.23 13.10
CA LEU A 31 8.22 8.39 11.72
C LEU A 31 7.41 7.19 11.24
N TYR A 32 7.78 5.99 11.70
CA TYR A 32 7.04 4.76 11.41
C TYR A 32 5.54 4.84 11.76
N LEU A 33 5.11 5.75 12.66
CA LEU A 33 3.69 5.95 12.97
C LEU A 33 2.91 6.55 11.78
N TRP A 34 3.54 7.41 10.99
CA TRP A 34 2.98 7.91 9.74
C TRP A 34 3.14 6.88 8.63
N ASP A 35 4.32 6.28 8.48
CA ASP A 35 4.59 5.29 7.42
C ASP A 35 3.66 4.06 7.52
N ASN A 36 3.47 3.54 8.74
CA ASN A 36 2.54 2.43 8.96
C ASN A 36 1.11 2.80 8.58
N GLN A 37 0.71 4.05 8.78
CA GLN A 37 -0.62 4.50 8.43
C GLN A 37 -0.78 4.66 6.92
N VAL A 38 0.26 5.14 6.22
CA VAL A 38 0.31 5.16 4.76
C VAL A 38 0.19 3.73 4.20
N ALA A 39 0.99 2.79 4.69
CA ALA A 39 0.96 1.39 4.26
C ALA A 39 -0.42 0.72 4.48
N VAL A 40 -1.08 1.02 5.60
CA VAL A 40 -2.45 0.53 5.88
C VAL A 40 -3.46 1.12 4.90
N ILE A 41 -3.36 2.41 4.59
CA ILE A 41 -4.23 3.06 3.60
C ILE A 41 -4.00 2.45 2.22
N ASP A 42 -2.74 2.24 1.82
CA ASP A 42 -2.38 1.64 0.54
C ASP A 42 -2.95 0.24 0.39
N SER A 43 -2.78 -0.61 1.40
CA SER A 43 -3.37 -1.94 1.39
C SER A 43 -4.89 -1.88 1.24
N TYR A 44 -5.57 -0.97 1.96
CA TYR A 44 -7.02 -0.83 1.84
C TYR A 44 -7.43 -0.36 0.43
N LEU A 45 -6.73 0.64 -0.11
CA LEU A 45 -7.01 1.19 -1.43
C LEU A 45 -6.78 0.17 -2.54
N ALA A 46 -5.70 -0.62 -2.46
CA ALA A 46 -5.43 -1.72 -3.39
C ALA A 46 -6.48 -2.84 -3.26
N ASP A 47 -6.84 -3.25 -2.04
CA ASP A 47 -7.78 -4.36 -1.80
C ASP A 47 -9.23 -4.08 -2.21
N THR A 48 -9.58 -2.80 -2.37
CA THR A 48 -10.94 -2.34 -2.68
C THR A 48 -11.04 -1.68 -4.06
N GLU A 49 -9.99 -1.67 -4.87
CA GLU A 49 -10.01 -1.03 -6.20
C GLU A 49 -11.04 -1.64 -7.16
N ASN A 50 -11.24 -2.95 -7.09
CA ASN A 50 -12.16 -3.68 -7.97
C ASN A 50 -13.63 -3.52 -7.55
N LEU A 51 -13.87 -2.93 -6.37
CA LEU A 51 -15.21 -2.62 -5.86
C LEU A 51 -15.64 -1.20 -6.26
N ASN A 52 -14.81 -0.48 -7.03
CA ASN A 52 -15.10 0.87 -7.48
C ASN A 52 -16.40 0.90 -8.30
N GLY A 53 -17.33 1.79 -7.93
CA GLY A 53 -18.63 1.93 -8.59
C GLY A 53 -19.72 0.99 -8.08
N GLU A 54 -19.42 0.12 -7.10
CA GLU A 54 -20.45 -0.68 -6.44
C GLU A 54 -21.28 0.13 -5.44
N ALA A 55 -20.70 1.19 -4.85
CA ALA A 55 -21.38 2.11 -3.95
C ALA A 55 -20.73 3.51 -3.95
N ASP A 56 -21.55 4.56 -3.91
CA ASP A 56 -21.09 5.95 -3.80
C ASP A 56 -20.32 6.16 -2.49
N GLU A 57 -20.81 5.58 -1.38
CA GLU A 57 -20.16 5.64 -0.06
C GLU A 57 -18.72 5.12 -0.08
N LEU A 58 -18.46 4.02 -0.80
CA LEU A 58 -17.11 3.48 -0.93
C LEU A 58 -16.22 4.42 -1.75
N THR A 59 -16.77 5.04 -2.78
CA THR A 59 -16.04 6.01 -3.62
C THR A 59 -15.62 7.24 -2.81
N GLU A 60 -16.54 7.79 -2.01
CA GLU A 60 -16.26 8.92 -1.11
C GLU A 60 -15.20 8.57 -0.06
N LEU A 61 -15.34 7.39 0.56
CA LEU A 61 -14.41 6.90 1.56
C LEU A 61 -13.00 6.73 1.00
N ARG A 62 -12.86 6.11 -0.18
CA ARG A 62 -11.58 5.96 -0.87
C ARG A 62 -10.98 7.33 -1.25
N GLY A 63 -11.81 8.26 -1.70
CA GLY A 63 -11.41 9.65 -1.93
C GLY A 63 -10.81 10.32 -0.70
N ARG A 64 -11.48 10.20 0.45
CA ARG A 64 -10.99 10.73 1.73
C ARG A 64 -9.68 10.08 2.18
N LEU A 65 -9.56 8.76 2.03
CA LEU A 65 -8.34 8.04 2.39
C LEU A 65 -7.14 8.44 1.53
N ARG A 66 -7.33 8.66 0.21
CA ARG A 66 -6.26 9.20 -0.66
C ARG A 66 -5.80 10.59 -0.21
N GLU A 67 -6.73 11.47 0.16
CA GLU A 67 -6.39 12.79 0.66
C GLU A 67 -5.62 12.72 1.99
N LEU A 68 -6.05 11.87 2.92
CA LEU A 68 -5.34 11.67 4.19
C LEU A 68 -3.96 11.05 3.99
N LYS A 69 -3.81 10.11 3.04
CA LYS A 69 -2.52 9.56 2.64
C LYS A 69 -1.57 10.67 2.18
N LYS A 70 -1.99 11.52 1.24
CA LYS A 70 -1.18 12.64 0.74
C LYS A 70 -0.72 13.56 1.86
N GLN A 71 -1.60 13.85 2.83
CA GLN A 71 -1.24 14.68 3.98
C GLN A 71 -0.20 14.01 4.89
N LEU A 72 -0.28 12.69 5.09
CA LEU A 72 0.69 11.92 5.86
C LEU A 72 2.06 11.86 5.16
N GLU A 73 2.09 11.56 3.86
CA GLU A 73 3.32 11.57 3.06
C GLU A 73 3.98 12.95 3.06
N ARG A 74 3.16 14.01 2.93
CA ARG A 74 3.65 15.38 3.06
C ARG A 74 4.24 15.67 4.44
N LYS A 75 3.68 15.12 5.52
CA LYS A 75 4.25 15.25 6.87
C LYS A 75 5.61 14.57 6.99
N VAL A 76 5.78 13.41 6.37
CA VAL A 76 7.07 12.70 6.31
C VAL A 76 8.09 13.55 5.55
N MET A 77 7.76 14.01 4.34
CA MET A 77 8.65 14.87 3.54
C MET A 77 9.00 16.19 4.25
N GLU A 78 8.02 16.84 4.89
CA GLU A 78 8.23 18.05 5.71
C GLU A 78 9.22 17.80 6.85
N PHE A 79 9.10 16.64 7.51
CA PHE A 79 9.99 16.28 8.60
C PHE A 79 11.41 16.03 8.11
N GLU A 80 11.58 15.25 7.03
CA GLU A 80 12.88 14.92 6.44
C GLU A 80 13.59 16.18 5.93
N ALA A 81 12.89 17.02 5.16
CA ALA A 81 13.43 18.28 4.67
C ALA A 81 13.87 19.20 5.83
N GLN A 82 13.11 19.24 6.93
CA GLN A 82 13.50 20.00 8.12
C GLN A 82 14.78 19.46 8.79
N GLN A 83 14.98 18.14 8.84
CA GLN A 83 16.20 17.55 9.40
C GLN A 83 17.42 17.84 8.53
N GLU A 84 17.24 17.84 7.21
CA GLU A 84 18.31 18.03 6.23
C GLU A 84 18.58 19.51 5.92
N GLY A 85 17.67 20.40 6.31
CA GLY A 85 17.75 21.83 6.02
C GLY A 85 17.39 22.15 4.56
N GLU A 86 16.60 21.28 3.94
CA GLU A 86 16.14 21.38 2.56
C GLU A 86 14.72 21.92 2.45
N GLU A 87 14.30 22.25 1.23
CA GLU A 87 12.91 22.61 0.94
C GLU A 87 12.11 21.36 0.59
N VAL A 88 10.83 21.35 0.96
CA VAL A 88 9.93 20.25 0.57
C VAL A 88 9.70 20.34 -0.94
N PRO A 89 9.92 19.25 -1.70
CA PRO A 89 9.70 19.27 -3.15
C PRO A 89 8.23 19.56 -3.48
N GLU A 90 8.02 20.27 -4.58
CA GLU A 90 6.68 20.45 -5.14
C GLU A 90 6.18 19.15 -5.77
N GLU A 91 4.88 18.88 -5.65
CA GLU A 91 4.26 17.73 -6.30
C GLU A 91 4.30 17.93 -7.83
N PRO A 92 4.91 17.00 -8.59
CA PRO A 92 5.00 17.15 -10.03
C PRO A 92 3.61 17.11 -10.68
N PRO A 93 3.46 17.70 -11.88
CA PRO A 93 2.19 17.66 -12.60
C PRO A 93 1.75 16.22 -12.90
N ALA A 94 0.43 16.02 -12.99
CA ALA A 94 -0.17 14.71 -13.21
C ALA A 94 0.39 13.94 -14.42
N GLU A 95 0.75 14.63 -15.50
CA GLU A 95 1.32 14.02 -16.69
C GLU A 95 2.71 13.44 -16.44
N GLU A 96 3.55 14.13 -15.66
CA GLU A 96 4.88 13.68 -15.26
C GLU A 96 4.78 12.48 -14.30
N LEU A 97 3.87 12.55 -13.32
CA LEU A 97 3.58 11.43 -12.43
C LEU A 97 3.18 10.15 -13.19
N VAL A 98 2.32 10.27 -14.22
CA VAL A 98 1.89 9.11 -15.01
C VAL A 98 3.06 8.47 -15.75
N GLU A 99 3.97 9.26 -16.33
CA GLU A 99 5.15 8.74 -17.00
C GLU A 99 6.14 8.10 -16.02
N ASP A 100 6.34 8.69 -14.85
CA ASP A 100 7.15 8.10 -13.78
C ASP A 100 6.57 6.76 -13.31
N PHE A 101 5.25 6.69 -13.11
CA PHE A 101 4.59 5.44 -12.74
C PHE A 101 4.77 4.34 -13.79
N LYS A 102 4.66 4.68 -15.09
CA LYS A 102 4.93 3.72 -16.17
C LYS A 102 6.39 3.24 -16.13
N ALA A 103 7.34 4.14 -15.86
CA ALA A 103 8.75 3.82 -15.82
C ALA A 103 9.11 2.86 -14.66
N VAL A 104 8.58 3.09 -13.46
CA VAL A 104 8.91 2.28 -12.27
C VAL A 104 8.15 0.96 -12.19
N ALA A 105 7.05 0.82 -12.93
CA ALA A 105 6.22 -0.36 -12.80
C ALA A 105 6.90 -1.66 -13.26
N GLY A 106 7.82 -1.57 -14.24
CA GLY A 106 8.65 -2.72 -14.63
C GLY A 106 9.50 -3.22 -13.47
N ASP A 107 10.08 -2.31 -12.69
CA ASP A 107 10.86 -2.64 -11.50
C ASP A 107 9.98 -3.25 -10.41
N ILE A 108 8.76 -2.74 -10.23
CA ILE A 108 7.79 -3.29 -9.27
C ILE A 108 7.39 -4.72 -9.64
N VAL A 109 7.12 -4.98 -10.92
CA VAL A 109 6.83 -6.34 -11.41
C VAL A 109 8.03 -7.26 -11.18
N ALA A 110 9.25 -6.78 -11.48
CA ALA A 110 10.47 -7.55 -11.27
C ALA A 110 10.71 -7.89 -9.80
N MET A 111 10.49 -6.94 -8.88
CA MET A 111 10.57 -7.16 -7.44
C MET A 111 9.55 -8.21 -6.97
N GLY A 112 8.31 -8.14 -7.46
CA GLY A 112 7.29 -9.15 -7.18
C GLY A 112 7.70 -10.54 -7.67
N ASP A 113 8.23 -10.64 -8.88
CA ASP A 113 8.69 -11.91 -9.46
C ASP A 113 9.90 -12.49 -8.70
N GLU A 114 10.85 -11.65 -8.28
CA GLU A 114 11.98 -12.05 -7.45
C GLU A 114 11.51 -12.62 -6.11
N ALA A 115 10.61 -11.90 -5.43
CA ALA A 115 10.03 -12.32 -4.15
C ALA A 115 9.30 -13.67 -4.28
N LEU A 116 8.50 -13.84 -5.33
CA LEU A 116 7.84 -15.11 -5.65
C LEU A 116 8.85 -16.23 -5.99
N GLY A 117 10.07 -15.90 -6.41
CA GLY A 117 11.16 -16.87 -6.58
C GLY A 117 11.77 -17.36 -5.27
N GLN A 118 11.66 -16.60 -4.18
CA GLN A 118 12.40 -16.87 -2.94
C GLN A 118 11.88 -18.07 -2.16
N LYS A 119 12.78 -18.88 -1.62
CA LYS A 119 12.43 -20.02 -0.75
C LYS A 119 12.26 -19.56 0.69
N ILE A 120 11.02 -19.58 1.18
CA ILE A 120 10.69 -19.24 2.57
C ILE A 120 10.78 -20.49 3.43
N LYS A 121 11.62 -20.45 4.47
CA LYS A 121 11.85 -21.58 5.39
C LYS A 121 11.06 -21.46 6.67
N ASP A 122 10.77 -20.25 7.11
CA ASP A 122 10.12 -19.95 8.37
C ASP A 122 9.24 -18.70 8.25
N VAL A 123 8.36 -18.52 9.22
CA VAL A 123 7.42 -17.39 9.25
C VAL A 123 8.13 -16.05 9.45
N SER A 124 9.33 -16.03 10.05
CA SER A 124 10.08 -14.78 10.25
C SER A 124 10.65 -14.20 8.96
N GLN A 125 10.70 -15.00 7.88
CA GLN A 125 11.09 -14.58 6.55
C GLN A 125 9.92 -14.02 5.72
N LEU A 126 8.70 -13.95 6.26
CA LEU A 126 7.54 -13.43 5.53
C LEU A 126 7.73 -12.00 5.02
N ALA A 127 8.52 -11.17 5.72
CA ALA A 127 8.88 -9.82 5.29
C ALA A 127 9.41 -9.79 3.84
N THR A 128 10.14 -10.82 3.40
CA THR A 128 10.65 -10.93 2.01
C THR A 128 9.56 -11.02 0.94
N LEU A 129 8.32 -11.35 1.34
CA LEU A 129 7.13 -11.33 0.49
C LEU A 129 6.23 -10.13 0.80
N GLU A 130 6.16 -9.71 2.07
CA GLU A 130 5.34 -8.60 2.53
C GLU A 130 5.86 -7.24 2.03
N ASP A 131 7.18 -6.99 2.06
CA ASP A 131 7.74 -5.71 1.61
C ASP A 131 7.44 -5.44 0.12
N PRO A 132 7.67 -6.38 -0.82
CA PRO A 132 7.30 -6.19 -2.22
C PRO A 132 5.78 -6.08 -2.42
N ARG A 133 4.98 -6.80 -1.60
CA ARG A 133 3.52 -6.72 -1.63
C ARG A 133 3.04 -5.34 -1.17
N ASP A 134 3.69 -4.72 -0.21
CA ASP A 134 3.34 -3.38 0.27
C ASP A 134 3.75 -2.29 -0.72
N LEU A 135 4.92 -2.41 -1.37
CA LEU A 135 5.28 -1.55 -2.51
C LEU A 135 4.25 -1.63 -3.65
N ILE A 136 3.80 -2.85 -3.99
CA ILE A 136 2.75 -3.07 -4.98
C ILE A 136 1.43 -2.39 -4.55
N ASN A 137 1.08 -2.44 -3.26
CA ASN A 137 -0.13 -1.75 -2.77
C ASN A 137 -0.02 -0.24 -2.94
N GLY A 138 1.13 0.35 -2.57
CA GLY A 138 1.38 1.78 -2.74
C GLY A 138 1.21 2.19 -4.20
N PHE A 139 1.86 1.47 -5.11
CA PHE A 139 1.71 1.72 -6.55
C PHE A 139 0.26 1.64 -7.02
N LEU A 140 -0.49 0.60 -6.63
CA LEU A 140 -1.88 0.44 -7.04
C LEU A 140 -2.79 1.52 -6.44
N ALA A 141 -2.49 2.01 -5.24
CA ALA A 141 -3.21 3.10 -4.60
C ALA A 141 -2.94 4.43 -5.31
N ASP A 142 -1.67 4.74 -5.61
CA ASP A 142 -1.24 6.01 -6.21
C ASP A 142 -1.63 6.14 -7.67
N THR A 143 -1.61 5.03 -8.41
CA THR A 143 -1.93 5.05 -9.84
C THR A 143 -3.44 4.96 -10.11
N GLU A 144 -4.25 4.72 -9.09
CA GLU A 144 -5.69 4.53 -9.24
C GLU A 144 -6.45 5.75 -9.81
N PRO A 145 -6.18 7.00 -9.37
CA PRO A 145 -6.81 8.19 -9.94
C PRO A 145 -6.55 8.35 -11.44
N TYR A 146 -5.47 7.75 -11.94
CA TYR A 146 -5.01 7.84 -13.33
C TYR A 146 -5.44 6.66 -14.21
N LYS A 147 -6.38 5.83 -13.75
CA LYS A 147 -6.90 4.66 -14.49
C LYS A 147 -7.52 4.95 -15.87
N GLY A 148 -7.66 6.23 -16.24
CA GLY A 148 -8.06 6.65 -17.58
C GLY A 148 -6.94 6.53 -18.63
N ASP A 149 -5.67 6.48 -18.21
CA ASP A 149 -4.54 6.22 -19.09
C ASP A 149 -4.46 4.73 -19.46
N LYS A 150 -4.42 4.42 -20.75
CA LYS A 150 -4.51 3.04 -21.26
C LYS A 150 -3.24 2.22 -21.00
N GLU A 151 -2.08 2.84 -21.09
CA GLU A 151 -0.80 2.15 -20.89
C GLU A 151 -0.59 1.87 -19.41
N LEU A 152 -0.89 2.85 -18.56
CA LEU A 152 -0.87 2.67 -17.11
C LEU A 152 -1.88 1.61 -16.67
N ALA A 153 -3.06 1.55 -17.27
CA ALA A 153 -4.03 0.49 -16.98
C ALA A 153 -3.49 -0.92 -17.29
N GLN A 154 -2.81 -1.12 -18.42
CA GLN A 154 -2.21 -2.41 -18.77
C GLN A 154 -1.16 -2.84 -17.75
N VAL A 155 -0.29 -1.90 -17.38
CA VAL A 155 0.78 -2.16 -16.42
C VAL A 155 0.23 -2.41 -15.02
N ARG A 156 -0.81 -1.69 -14.61
CA ARG A 156 -1.54 -1.95 -13.35
C ARG A 156 -2.10 -3.36 -13.30
N ASP A 157 -2.60 -3.91 -14.41
CA ASP A 157 -3.12 -5.29 -14.45
C ASP A 157 -2.00 -6.31 -14.17
N GLU A 158 -0.79 -6.09 -14.71
CA GLU A 158 0.38 -6.94 -14.43
C GLU A 158 0.81 -6.86 -12.97
N VAL A 159 0.88 -5.65 -12.41
CA VAL A 159 1.22 -5.41 -11.01
C VAL A 159 0.18 -6.07 -10.08
N ARG A 160 -1.12 -5.94 -10.39
CA ARG A 160 -2.20 -6.59 -9.64
C ARG A 160 -2.06 -8.11 -9.64
N ALA A 161 -1.71 -8.72 -10.78
CA ALA A 161 -1.50 -10.16 -10.85
C ALA A 161 -0.39 -10.62 -9.88
N ARG A 162 0.69 -9.84 -9.72
CA ARG A 162 1.75 -10.15 -8.74
C ARG A 162 1.28 -9.97 -7.31
N LYS A 163 0.49 -8.94 -7.02
CA LYS A 163 -0.17 -8.77 -5.71
C LYS A 163 -0.96 -10.02 -5.33
N GLU A 164 -1.81 -10.50 -6.23
CA GLU A 164 -2.67 -11.67 -5.98
C GLU A 164 -1.85 -12.94 -5.72
N GLN A 165 -0.75 -13.12 -6.46
CA GLN A 165 0.18 -14.23 -6.27
C GLN A 165 0.91 -14.15 -4.92
N LEU A 166 1.39 -12.97 -4.53
CA LEU A 166 2.02 -12.74 -3.23
C LEU A 166 1.03 -12.97 -2.09
N ASP A 167 -0.18 -12.41 -2.17
CA ASP A 167 -1.25 -12.61 -1.18
C ASP A 167 -1.63 -14.10 -1.05
N ALA A 168 -1.66 -14.85 -2.15
CA ALA A 168 -1.90 -16.29 -2.13
C ALA A 168 -0.75 -17.05 -1.47
N ARG A 169 0.50 -16.69 -1.78
CA ARG A 169 1.69 -17.34 -1.22
C ARG A 169 1.84 -17.08 0.28
N ILE A 170 1.70 -15.83 0.72
CA ILE A 170 1.76 -15.44 2.13
C ILE A 170 0.70 -16.21 2.92
N ARG A 171 -0.54 -16.29 2.42
CA ARG A 171 -1.61 -17.08 3.04
C ARG A 171 -1.26 -18.56 3.14
N SER A 172 -0.72 -19.16 2.09
CA SER A 172 -0.30 -20.58 2.09
C SER A 172 0.73 -20.86 3.16
N ILE A 173 1.81 -20.06 3.22
CA ILE A 173 2.89 -20.21 4.19
C ILE A 173 2.37 -20.04 5.62
N THR A 174 1.55 -19.02 5.84
CA THR A 174 0.97 -18.73 7.16
C THR A 174 0.08 -19.88 7.63
N GLU A 175 -0.74 -20.45 6.75
CA GLU A 175 -1.61 -21.56 7.09
C GLU A 175 -0.80 -22.85 7.36
N GLU A 176 0.18 -23.17 6.52
CA GLU A 176 1.09 -24.30 6.76
C GLU A 176 1.80 -24.21 8.11
N TRP A 177 2.25 -23.01 8.48
CA TRP A 177 2.89 -22.77 9.77
C TRP A 177 1.91 -22.95 10.94
N ARG A 178 0.70 -22.37 10.85
CA ARG A 178 -0.34 -22.56 11.88
C ARG A 178 -0.70 -24.03 12.09
N GLN A 179 -0.79 -24.81 11.02
CA GLN A 179 -1.08 -26.24 11.12
C GLN A 179 0.07 -27.02 11.78
N LYS A 180 1.33 -26.67 11.50
CA LYS A 180 2.50 -27.28 12.18
C LYS A 180 2.52 -26.94 13.67
N ASP A 181 2.35 -25.66 14.01
CA ASP A 181 2.36 -25.20 15.41
C ASP A 181 1.25 -25.86 16.25
N LEU A 182 0.04 -25.98 15.68
CA LEU A 182 -1.07 -26.71 16.31
C LEU A 182 -0.82 -28.22 16.46
N ALA A 183 -0.02 -28.82 15.57
CA ALA A 183 0.33 -30.23 15.64
C ALA A 183 1.45 -30.51 16.66
N GLU A 184 2.40 -29.57 16.82
CA GLU A 184 3.51 -29.65 17.78
C GLU A 184 3.09 -29.31 19.22
N SER A 185 2.00 -28.53 19.38
CA SER A 185 1.42 -28.17 20.68
C SER A 185 0.48 -29.23 21.28
N ARG A 186 0.40 -30.43 20.70
CA ARG A 186 -0.41 -31.58 21.16
C ARG A 186 0.46 -32.74 21.60
#